data_AF-A0A655ZQD5-F1
#
_entry.id   AF-A0A655ZQD5-F1
#
_cell.length_a   1.000
_cell.length_b   1.000
_cell.length_c   1.000
_cell.angle_alpha   90.00
_cell.angle_beta   90.00
_cell.angle_gamma   90.00
#
_symmetry.space_group_name_H-M   'P 1'
#
loop_
_entity.id
_entity.type
_entity.pdbx_description
1 polymer ?
#
loop_
_entity_poly.entity_id
_entity_poly.type
_entity_poly.pdbx_seq_one_letter_code
_entity_poly.pdbx_strand_id
1 'polypeptide(L)'
;MQAPISTLESLVEQAKRGVYPIEKEATYQEGFQKLAVTLDKIDAHLQAGELEAAKASLKTVDDLRIEYHDKRNPSIWKRLFG
;
A
#
# COMPACT_ATOMS: atom_id res chain seq x y z
N MET A 1 0.10 -18.26 -1.37
CA MET A 1 0.31 -16.80 -1.52
C MET A 1 -0.98 -16.10 -1.92
N GLN A 2 -1.77 -16.64 -2.87
CA GLN A 2 -3.01 -16.01 -3.37
C GLN A 2 -4.03 -15.56 -2.30
N ALA A 3 -4.43 -16.44 -1.37
CA ALA A 3 -5.49 -16.12 -0.41
C ALA A 3 -5.17 -14.88 0.49
N PRO A 4 -3.95 -14.76 1.05
CA PRO A 4 -3.51 -13.52 1.70
C PRO A 4 -3.53 -12.27 0.81
N ILE A 5 -3.16 -12.38 -0.47
CA ILE A 5 -3.18 -11.23 -1.41
C ILE A 5 -4.60 -10.77 -1.65
N SER A 6 -5.52 -11.69 -1.97
CA SER A 6 -6.94 -11.37 -2.15
C SER A 6 -7.58 -10.75 -0.90
N THR A 7 -7.16 -11.21 0.29
CA THR A 7 -7.59 -10.58 1.55
C THR A 7 -7.12 -9.13 1.64
N LEU A 8 -5.85 -8.87 1.30
CA LEU A 8 -5.28 -7.52 1.33
C LEU A 8 -5.92 -6.60 0.29
N GLU A 9 -6.21 -7.08 -0.92
CA GLU A 9 -6.95 -6.34 -1.95
C GLU A 9 -8.32 -5.88 -1.44
N SER A 10 -9.08 -6.79 -0.82
CA SER A 10 -10.38 -6.46 -0.23
C SER A 10 -10.25 -5.39 0.87
N LEU A 11 -9.22 -5.48 1.71
CA LEU A 11 -8.96 -4.47 2.75
C LEU A 11 -8.61 -3.10 2.15
N VAL A 12 -7.80 -3.07 1.07
CA VAL A 12 -7.45 -1.83 0.37
C VAL A 12 -8.69 -1.21 -0.28
N GLU A 13 -9.55 -2.00 -0.92
CA GLU A 13 -10.80 -1.52 -1.50
C GLU A 13 -11.79 -0.99 -0.47
N GLN A 14 -11.86 -1.62 0.70
CA GLN A 14 -12.63 -1.10 1.83
C GLN A 14 -12.03 0.23 2.34
N ALA A 15 -10.70 0.31 2.47
CA ALA A 15 -10.02 1.50 2.93
C ALA A 15 -10.21 2.69 1.98
N LYS A 16 -10.23 2.48 0.66
CA LYS A 16 -10.49 3.53 -0.35
C LYS A 16 -11.84 4.22 -0.16
N ARG A 17 -12.83 3.52 0.40
CA ARG A 17 -14.20 4.02 0.65
C ARG A 17 -14.36 4.66 2.03
N GLY A 18 -13.30 4.68 2.84
CA GLY A 18 -13.29 5.33 4.15
C GLY A 18 -13.43 6.84 4.02
N VAL A 19 -13.92 7.47 5.10
CA VAL A 19 -13.94 8.93 5.23
C VAL A 19 -12.70 9.36 5.99
N TYR A 20 -11.93 10.28 5.41
CA TYR A 20 -10.67 10.76 5.97
C TYR A 20 -10.71 12.28 6.20
N PRO A 21 -9.88 12.81 7.11
CA PRO A 21 -9.69 14.26 7.23
C PRO A 21 -9.25 14.86 5.88
N ILE A 22 -9.87 15.97 5.48
CA ILE A 22 -9.67 16.60 4.16
C ILE A 22 -8.18 16.88 3.91
N GLU A 23 -7.45 17.28 4.94
CA GLU A 23 -6.02 17.58 4.84
C GLU A 23 -5.11 16.36 4.59
N LYS A 24 -5.62 15.14 4.78
CA LYS A 24 -4.89 13.87 4.56
C LYS A 24 -5.51 12.97 3.50
N GLU A 25 -6.73 13.26 3.07
CA GLU A 25 -7.50 12.41 2.15
C GLU A 25 -6.71 12.11 0.87
N ALA A 26 -6.17 13.14 0.22
CA ALA A 26 -5.36 12.97 -1.00
C ALA A 26 -4.15 12.05 -0.78
N THR A 27 -3.46 12.19 0.36
CA THR A 27 -2.30 11.35 0.70
C THR A 27 -2.71 9.89 0.90
N TYR A 28 -3.82 9.62 1.59
CA TYR A 28 -4.29 8.25 1.75
C TYR A 28 -4.74 7.63 0.43
N GLN A 29 -5.52 8.36 -0.36
CA GLN A 29 -6.01 7.87 -1.65
C GLN A 29 -4.85 7.55 -2.60
N GLU A 30 -3.79 8.37 -2.62
CA GLU A 30 -2.57 8.07 -3.38
C GLU A 30 -1.94 6.75 -2.92
N GLY A 31 -1.80 6.54 -1.60
CA GLY A 31 -1.24 5.31 -1.03
C GLY A 31 -2.07 4.08 -1.38
N PHE A 32 -3.39 4.16 -1.27
CA PHE A 32 -4.29 3.06 -1.63
C PHE A 32 -4.26 2.75 -3.13
N GLN A 33 -4.19 3.78 -3.99
CA GLN A 33 -4.05 3.59 -5.44
C GLN A 33 -2.76 2.83 -5.77
N LYS A 34 -1.62 3.20 -5.14
CA LYS A 34 -0.34 2.51 -5.33
C LYS A 34 -0.37 1.07 -4.81
N LEU A 35 -1.03 0.83 -3.68
CA LEU A 35 -1.24 -0.52 -3.16
C LEU A 35 -2.05 -1.37 -4.13
N ALA A 36 -3.18 -0.86 -4.65
CA ALA A 36 -4.01 -1.58 -5.61
C ALA A 36 -3.21 -2.01 -6.86
N VAL A 37 -2.48 -1.07 -7.47
CA VAL A 37 -1.63 -1.38 -8.65
C VAL A 37 -0.54 -2.40 -8.32
N THR A 38 0.03 -2.36 -7.11
CA THR A 38 1.06 -3.32 -6.70
C THR A 38 0.47 -4.72 -6.47
N LEU A 39 -0.74 -4.79 -5.90
CA LEU A 39 -1.43 -6.06 -5.68
C LEU A 39 -1.84 -6.70 -7.00
N ASP A 40 -2.37 -5.93 -7.95
CA ASP A 40 -2.67 -6.41 -9.31
C ASP A 40 -1.43 -7.04 -9.98
N LYS A 41 -0.25 -6.45 -9.78
CA LYS A 41 1.03 -7.00 -10.28
C LYS A 41 1.41 -8.30 -9.58
N ILE A 42 1.26 -8.38 -8.25
CA ILE A 42 1.52 -9.61 -7.50
C ILE A 42 0.62 -10.72 -8.02
N ASP A 43 -0.66 -10.45 -8.22
CA ASP A 43 -1.62 -11.42 -8.71
C ASP A 43 -1.27 -11.88 -10.13
N ALA A 44 -0.87 -10.97 -11.02
CA ALA A 44 -0.36 -11.32 -12.35
C ALA A 44 0.89 -12.23 -12.28
N HIS A 45 1.88 -11.91 -11.42
CA HIS A 45 3.07 -12.74 -11.22
C HIS A 45 2.72 -14.12 -10.67
N LEU A 46 1.78 -14.19 -9.72
CA LEU A 46 1.33 -15.47 -9.16
C LEU A 46 0.62 -16.34 -10.19
N GLN A 47 -0.24 -15.75 -11.03
CA GLN A 47 -0.90 -16.45 -12.13
C GLN A 47 0.10 -16.96 -13.18
N ALA A 48 1.18 -16.22 -13.43
CA ALA A 48 2.26 -16.59 -14.34
C ALA A 48 3.26 -17.60 -13.72
N GLY A 49 3.15 -17.92 -12.43
CA GLY A 49 4.11 -18.78 -11.71
C GLY A 49 5.45 -18.11 -11.38
N GLU A 50 5.53 -16.78 -11.51
CA GLU A 50 6.74 -15.97 -11.32
C GLU A 50 6.95 -15.61 -9.84
N LEU A 51 7.24 -16.62 -9.01
CA LEU A 51 7.27 -16.47 -7.55
C LEU A 51 8.28 -15.43 -7.04
N GLU A 52 9.45 -15.29 -7.68
CA GLU A 52 10.45 -14.30 -7.27
C GLU A 52 10.01 -12.87 -7.60
N ALA A 53 9.31 -12.66 -8.73
CA ALA A 53 8.75 -11.36 -9.07
C ALA A 53 7.58 -10.98 -8.15
N ALA A 54 6.75 -11.96 -7.76
CA ALA A 54 5.71 -11.77 -6.76
C ALA A 54 6.31 -11.35 -5.40
N LYS A 55 7.40 -11.99 -4.95
CA LYS A 55 8.11 -11.60 -3.71
C LYS A 55 8.72 -10.20 -3.80
N ALA A 56 9.31 -9.84 -4.94
CA ALA A 56 9.85 -8.49 -5.15
C ALA A 56 8.74 -7.43 -5.06
N SER A 57 7.57 -7.71 -5.65
CA SER A 57 6.41 -6.81 -5.57
C SER A 57 5.83 -6.74 -4.15
N LEU A 58 5.86 -7.84 -3.39
CA LEU A 58 5.51 -7.83 -1.96
C LEU A 58 6.43 -6.93 -1.13
N LYS A 59 7.72 -6.86 -1.48
CA LYS A 59 8.62 -5.89 -0.85
C LYS A 59 8.19 -4.44 -1.13
N THR A 60 7.71 -4.15 -2.34
CA THR A 60 7.15 -2.83 -2.65
C THR A 60 5.92 -2.50 -1.80
N VAL A 61 5.08 -3.49 -1.46
CA VAL A 61 3.97 -3.30 -0.51
C VAL A 61 4.48 -2.88 0.88
N ASP A 62 5.56 -3.49 1.37
CA ASP A 62 6.18 -3.15 2.65
C ASP A 62 6.76 -1.73 2.64
N ASP A 63 7.47 -1.37 1.56
CA ASP A 63 8.07 -0.05 1.37
C ASP A 63 6.98 1.04 1.33
N LEU A 64 5.84 0.79 0.64
CA LEU A 64 4.68 1.68 0.62
C LEU A 64 4.04 1.82 2.01
N ARG A 65 3.95 0.74 2.79
CA ARG A 65 3.45 0.82 4.18
C ARG A 65 4.31 1.79 4.98
N ILE A 66 5.64 1.64 4.92
CA ILE A 66 6.57 2.51 5.67
C ILE A 66 6.38 3.97 5.24
N GLU A 67 6.41 4.25 3.94
CA GLU A 67 6.27 5.60 3.39
C GLU A 67 4.97 6.28 3.85
N TYR A 68 3.82 5.60 3.71
CA TYR A 68 2.52 6.23 4.02
C TYR A 68 2.20 6.24 5.52
N HIS A 69 2.79 5.35 6.32
CA HIS A 69 2.75 5.48 7.78
C HIS A 69 3.50 6.72 8.25
N ASP A 70 4.68 7.00 7.69
CA ASP A 70 5.46 8.20 7.98
C ASP A 70 4.72 9.48 7.54
N LYS A 71 4.13 9.48 6.34
CA LYS A 71 3.35 10.63 5.84
C LYS A 71 2.09 10.90 6.68
N ARG A 72 1.45 9.84 7.20
CA ARG A 72 0.24 9.97 8.02
C ARG A 72 0.48 10.67 9.34
N ASN A 73 1.60 10.39 9.98
CA ASN A 73 1.95 10.95 11.28
C ASN A 73 3.43 11.30 11.32
N PRO A 74 3.84 12.39 10.64
CA PRO A 74 5.24 12.77 10.57
C PRO A 74 5.75 13.04 11.98
N SER A 75 6.89 12.43 12.32
CA SER A 75 7.54 12.61 13.61
C SER A 75 7.65 14.10 13.96
N ILE A 76 7.31 14.45 15.19
CA ILE A 76 7.45 15.81 15.73
C ILE A 76 8.90 16.28 15.54
N TRP A 77 9.87 15.38 15.67
CA TRP A 77 11.28 15.67 15.45
C TRP A 77 11.60 16.02 13.99
N LYS A 78 10.98 15.34 13.02
CA LYS A 78 11.13 15.65 11.59
C LYS A 78 10.57 17.04 11.25
N ARG A 79 9.51 17.47 11.93
CA ARG A 79 8.96 18.84 11.80
C ARG A 79 9.87 19.91 12.39
N LEU A 80 10.59 19.59 13.46
CA LEU A 80 11.45 20.55 14.17
C LEU A 80 12.87 20.63 13.60
N PHE A 81 13.40 19.55 13.01
CA PHE A 81 14.82 19.45 12.65
C PHE A 81 15.11 18.99 11.22
N GLY A 82 14.08 18.64 10.42
CA GLY A 82 14.26 18.17 9.03
C GLY A 82 14.50 16.68 8.93
#